data_AF-A0A497S3I1-F1
#
_entry.id   AF-A0A497S3I1-F1
#
_cell.length_a   1.000
_cell.length_b   1.000
_cell.length_c   1.000
_cell.angle_alpha   90.00
_cell.angle_beta   90.00
_cell.angle_gamma   90.00
#
_symmetry.space_group_name_H-M   'P 1'
#
loop_
_entity.id
_entity.type
_entity.pdbx_description
1 polymer ?
#
loop_
_entity_poly.entity_id
_entity_poly.type
_entity_poly.pdbx_seq_one_letter_code
_entity_poly.pdbx_strand_id
1 'polypeptide(L)' 'MTEKQKIGEVFTYFSKVGVAGIRITEGTLGVGDTISIEGHTTNFEQKIESMQIERRNIQKAEAGQSVGIKVKERV' A
#
# COMPACT_ATOMS: atom_id res chain seq x y z
N MET A 1 -14.85 19.07 4.03
CA MET A 1 -15.02 17.80 3.30
C MET A 1 -13.62 17.27 3.06
N THR A 2 -13.15 16.33 3.87
CA THR A 2 -11.80 15.78 3.69
C THR A 2 -11.93 14.64 2.69
N GLU A 3 -11.67 14.94 1.41
CA GLU A 3 -11.56 13.93 0.36
C GLU A 3 -10.42 12.98 0.75
N LYS A 4 -10.78 11.80 1.29
CA LYS A 4 -9.86 10.66 1.28
C LYS A 4 -9.68 10.28 -0.18
N GLN A 5 -8.63 10.79 -0.80
CA GLN A 5 -8.31 10.43 -2.18
C GLN A 5 -7.96 8.95 -2.18
N LYS A 6 -8.77 8.14 -2.87
CA LYS A 6 -8.53 6.69 -2.97
C LYS A 6 -7.33 6.49 -3.90
N ILE A 7 -6.14 6.47 -3.30
CA ILE A 7 -4.87 6.42 -4.03
C ILE A 7 -4.69 5.06 -4.73
N GLY A 8 -5.32 4.02 -4.17
CA GLY A 8 -5.29 2.68 -4.73
C GLY A 8 -6.21 1.72 -3.99
N GLU A 9 -6.26 0.49 -4.49
CA GLU A 9 -7.04 -0.60 -3.93
C GLU A 9 -6.14 -1.79 -3.62
N VAL A 10 -6.36 -2.41 -2.46
CA VAL A 10 -5.67 -3.65 -2.08
C VAL A 10 -6.28 -4.80 -2.88
N PHE A 11 -5.50 -5.41 -3.77
CA PHE A 11 -5.98 -6.52 -4.61
C PHE A 11 -5.51 -7.88 -4.09
N THR A 12 -4.45 -7.91 -3.29
CA THR A 12 -3.86 -9.14 -2.77
C THR A 12 -3.26 -8.86 -1.42
N TYR A 13 -3.45 -9.76 -0.47
CA TYR A 13 -2.77 -9.71 0.81
C TYR A 13 -2.28 -11.10 1.19
N PHE A 14 -0.98 -11.20 1.44
CA PHE A 14 -0.30 -12.41 1.85
C PHE A 14 -0.17 -12.44 3.37
N SER A 15 -1.21 -12.96 4.03
CA SER A 15 -1.30 -13.09 5.49
C SER A 15 -0.15 -13.93 6.10
N LYS A 16 0.44 -14.84 5.31
CA LYS A 16 1.58 -15.68 5.74
C LYS A 16 2.88 -14.89 5.98
N VAL A 17 3.11 -13.82 5.23
CA VAL A 17 4.34 -13.03 5.27
C VAL A 17 4.11 -11.56 5.60
N GLY A 18 2.86 -11.15 5.78
CA GLY A 18 2.47 -9.76 6.06
C GLY A 18 2.80 -8.85 4.89
N VAL A 19 2.44 -9.22 3.66
CA VAL A 19 2.68 -8.38 2.47
C VAL A 19 1.36 -8.04 1.82
N ALA A 20 1.05 -6.74 1.71
CA ALA A 20 -0.11 -6.24 0.99
C ALA A 20 0.30 -5.78 -0.41
N GLY A 21 -0.35 -6.35 -1.43
CA GLY A 21 -0.35 -5.90 -2.81
C GLY A 21 -1.44 -4.85 -3.02
N ILE A 22 -1.02 -3.62 -3.27
CA ILE A 22 -1.87 -2.46 -3.53
C ILE A 22 -1.69 -2.06 -4.98
N ARG A 23 -2.78 -1.87 -5.70
CA ARG A 23 -2.78 -1.31 -7.05
C ARG A 23 -3.08 0.17 -6.94
N ILE A 24 -2.12 1.01 -7.30
CA ILE A 24 -2.30 2.46 -7.31
C ILE A 24 -3.15 2.78 -8.53
N THR A 25 -4.32 3.39 -8.32
CA THR A 25 -5.22 3.79 -9.41
C THR A 25 -5.05 5.25 -9.77
N GLU A 26 -4.88 6.11 -8.75
CA GLU A 26 -4.68 7.55 -8.91
C GLU A 26 -3.73 8.08 -7.84
N GLY A 27 -2.87 9.04 -8.17
CA GLY A 27 -1.91 9.62 -7.23
C GLY A 27 -0.56 8.89 -7.19
N THR A 28 0.24 9.23 -6.18
CA THR A 28 1.61 8.75 -6.02
C THR A 28 1.88 8.40 -4.56
N LEU A 29 2.73 7.41 -4.33
CA LEU A 29 2.96 6.85 -3.01
C LEU A 29 4.45 6.57 -2.82
N GLY A 30 5.08 7.20 -1.85
CA GLY A 30 6.52 7.15 -1.63
C GLY A 30 6.93 6.30 -0.43
N VAL A 31 8.16 5.78 -0.46
CA VAL A 31 8.80 5.23 0.74
C VAL A 31 8.99 6.37 1.74
N GLY A 32 8.50 6.15 2.96
CA GLY A 32 8.43 7.17 4.00
C GLY A 32 7.08 7.87 4.12
N ASP A 33 6.15 7.68 3.18
CA ASP A 33 4.78 8.16 3.35
C ASP A 33 3.99 7.28 4.33
N THR A 34 3.00 7.89 4.97
CA THR A 34 2.05 7.19 5.82
C THR A 34 0.83 6.80 4.99
N ILE A 35 0.50 5.52 4.99
CA ILE A 35 -0.68 4.97 4.34
C ILE A 35 -1.68 4.51 5.39
N SER A 36 -2.94 4.79 5.13
CA SER A 36 -4.06 4.23 5.89
C SER A 36 -4.65 3.08 5.09
N ILE A 37 -4.57 1.87 5.63
CA ILE A 37 -5.19 0.69 5.05
C ILE A 37 -6.51 0.48 5.78
N GLU A 38 -7.61 0.72 5.08
CA GLU A 38 -8.97 0.45 5.56
C GLU A 38 -9.50 -0.79 4.82
N GLY A 39 -9.46 -1.93 5.50
CA GLY A 39 -10.05 -3.19 5.04
C GLY A 39 -11.35 -3.52 5.76
N HIS A 40 -11.99 -4.62 5.34
CA HIS A 40 -13.19 -5.14 6.02
C HIS A 40 -12.90 -5.70 7.42
N THR A 41 -11.69 -6.22 7.63
CA THR A 41 -11.28 -6.90 8.87
C THR A 41 -10.36 -6.05 9.74
N THR A 42 -9.67 -5.06 9.18
CA THR A 42 -8.69 -4.26 9.92
C THR A 42 -8.49 -2.90 9.26
N ASN A 43 -8.43 -1.87 10.08
CA ASN A 43 -8.13 -0.50 9.71
C ASN A 43 -6.92 -0.01 10.51
N PHE A 44 -5.80 0.25 9.85
CA PHE A 44 -4.61 0.78 10.52
C PHE A 44 -3.80 1.69 9.60
N GLU A 45 -3.07 2.60 10.24
CA GLU A 45 -2.11 3.46 9.58
C GLU A 45 -0.70 2.94 9.78
N GLN A 46 0.11 2.99 8.73
CA GLN A 46 1.51 2.63 8.83
C GLN A 46 2.36 3.50 7.90
N LYS A 47 3.63 3.63 8.27
CA LYS A 47 4.63 4.25 7.43
C LYS A 47 5.25 3.20 6.50
N ILE A 48 5.47 3.57 5.25
CA ILE A 48 6.13 2.72 4.27
C ILE A 48 7.62 2.65 4.59
N GLU A 49 8.06 1.54 5.15
CA GLU A 49 9.49 1.28 5.39
C GLU A 49 10.18 0.73 4.12
N SER A 50 9.45 -0.07 3.32
CA SER A 50 9.96 -0.62 2.07
C SER A 50 8.82 -0.92 1.10
N MET A 51 9.10 -0.76 -0.18
CA MET A 51 8.15 -0.99 -1.26
C MET A 51 8.82 -1.66 -2.45
N GLN A 52 8.08 -2.58 -3.08
CA GLN A 52 8.52 -3.31 -4.25
C GLN A 52 7.44 -3.32 -5.32
N ILE A 53 7.81 -3.06 -6.58
CA ILE A 53 6.93 -3.23 -7.75
C ILE A 53 7.57 -4.26 -8.66
N GLU A 54 6.85 -5.33 -9.00
CA GLU A 54 7.32 -6.34 -9.96
C GLU A 54 8.77 -6.83 -9.70
N ARG A 55 9.09 -7.10 -8.43
CA ARG A 55 10.44 -7.50 -7.95
C ARG A 55 11.52 -6.41 -8.06
N ARG A 56 11.15 -5.17 -8.31
CA ARG A 56 12.04 -4.00 -8.24
C ARG A 56 11.76 -3.19 -6.98
N ASN A 57 12.81 -2.88 -6.23
CA ASN A 57 12.72 -1.92 -5.14
C ASN A 57 12.52 -0.53 -5.75
N ILE A 58 11.49 0.18 -5.29
CA ILE A 58 11.17 1.52 -5.74
C ILE A 58 10.96 2.44 -4.55
N GLN A 59 11.31 3.71 -4.73
CA GLN A 59 11.08 4.74 -3.71
C GLN A 59 9.76 5.49 -3.91
N LYS A 60 9.19 5.45 -5.12
CA LYS A 60 7.92 6.07 -5.47
C LYS A 60 7.14 5.17 -6.41
N ALA A 61 5.86 5.04 -6.13
CA ALA A 61 4.88 4.38 -6.97
C ALA A 61 3.93 5.41 -7.56
N GLU A 62 3.51 5.16 -8.79
CA GLU A 62 2.61 6.02 -9.53
C GLU A 62 1.31 5.31 -9.90
N ALA A 63 0.30 6.09 -10.24
CA ALA A 63 -0.97 5.63 -10.78
C ALA A 63 -0.76 4.64 -11.94
N GLY A 64 -1.43 3.48 -11.85
CA GLY A 64 -1.31 2.39 -12.80
C GLY A 64 -0.35 1.27 -12.38
N GLN A 65 0.47 1.48 -11.34
CA GLN A 65 1.42 0.47 -10.88
C GLN A 65 0.94 -0.34 -9.67
N SER A 66 1.45 -1.56 -9.54
CA SER A 66 1.11 -2.51 -8.46
C SER A 66 2.27 -2.65 -7.49
N VAL A 67 2.09 -2.15 -6.26
CA VAL A 67 3.08 -2.15 -5.19
C VAL A 67 2.82 -3.25 -4.18
N GLY A 68 3.86 -4.00 -3.85
CA GLY A 68 3.93 -4.82 -2.65
C GLY A 68 4.56 -4.02 -1.53
N ILE A 69 3.84 -3.85 -0.43
CA ILE A 69 4.32 -3.21 0.78
C ILE A 69 4.24 -4.24 1.91
N LYS A 70 5.33 -4.35 2.67
CA LYS A 70 5.33 -5.16 3.88
C LYS A 70 4.55 -4.42 4.96
N VAL A 71 3.53 -5.06 5.50
CA VAL A 71 2.71 -4.53 6.58
C VAL A 71 3.17 -5.15 7.90
N LYS A 72 3.30 -4.32 8.94
CA LYS A 72 3.73 -4.78 10.27
C LYS A 72 2.64 -5.56 11.01
N GLU A 73 1.38 -5.28 10.72
CA GLU A 73 0.24 -5.84 11.43
C GLU A 73 -0.61 -6.72 10.50
N ARG A 74 -1.22 -7.77 11.09
CA ARG A 74 -2.10 -8.68 10.35
C ARG A 74 -3.34 -7.90 9.89
N VAL A 75 -3.55 -7.83 8.57
CA VAL A 75 -4.84 -7.53 7.92
C VAL A 75 -5.69 -8.80 7.84
#